data_AF-A0A0S2LWS3-F1
#
_entry.id   AF-A0A0S2LWS3-F1
#
_cell.length_a   1.000
_cell.length_b   1.000
_cell.length_c   1.000
_cell.angle_alpha   90.00
_cell.angle_beta   90.00
_cell.angle_gamma   90.00
#
_symmetry.space_group_name_H-M   'P 1'
#
loop_
_entity.id
_entity.type
_entity.pdbx_description
1 polymer ?
#
loop_
_entity_poly.entity_id
_entity_poly.type
_entity_poly.pdbx_seq_one_letter_code
_entity_poly.pdbx_strand_id
1 'polypeptide(L)' 'MPKTPFIHRMMRFTGRLRFIFGPAVSSPLDHEMTPENKALLASQQAASQAFITATRPDGSTYLVPRDPDDQSLR' A
#
# COMPACT_ATOMS: atom_id res chain seq x y z
N MET A 1 6.69 -3.50 -36.62
CA MET A 1 6.98 -3.11 -35.23
C MET A 1 5.66 -2.72 -34.55
N PRO A 2 5.26 -3.37 -33.45
CA PRO A 2 4.01 -3.01 -32.78
C PRO A 2 4.10 -1.58 -32.26
N LYS A 3 3.08 -0.77 -32.59
CA LYS A 3 2.98 0.62 -32.15
C LYS A 3 2.89 0.63 -30.62
N THR A 4 3.84 1.29 -29.96
CA THR A 4 3.81 1.44 -28.50
C THR A 4 2.48 2.11 -28.11
N PRO A 5 1.64 1.48 -27.27
CA PRO A 5 0.34 2.02 -26.92
C PRO A 5 0.51 3.37 -26.19
N PHE A 6 -0.46 4.27 -26.38
CA PHE A 6 -0.41 5.64 -25.85
C PHE A 6 -0.11 5.69 -24.34
N ILE A 7 -0.69 4.77 -23.57
CA ILE A 7 -0.45 4.62 -22.12
C ILE A 7 1.02 4.41 -21.80
N HIS A 8 1.73 3.55 -22.54
CA HIS A 8 3.16 3.30 -22.32
C HIS A 8 4.01 4.54 -22.63
N ARG A 9 3.59 5.36 -23.62
CA ARG A 9 4.26 6.64 -23.91
C ARG A 9 4.04 7.66 -22.80
N MET A 10 2.84 7.72 -22.23
CA MET A 10 2.56 8.57 -21.07
C MET A 10 3.34 8.13 -19.83
N MET A 11 3.35 6.83 -19.51
CA MET A 11 4.13 6.28 -18.39
C MET A 11 5.63 6.59 -18.50
N ARG A 12 6.19 6.50 -19.71
CA ARG A 12 7.60 6.87 -19.96
C ARG A 12 7.84 8.36 -19.81
N PHE A 13 6.89 9.20 -20.21
CA PHE A 13 6.98 10.65 -20.08
C PHE A 13 6.92 11.09 -18.62
N THR A 14 5.94 10.60 -17.85
CA THR A 14 5.82 10.90 -16.42
C THR A 14 6.99 10.35 -15.62
N GLY A 15 7.52 9.18 -15.98
CA GLY A 15 8.75 8.64 -15.40
C GLY A 15 9.98 9.52 -15.66
N ARG A 16 10.14 10.06 -16.88
CA ARG A 16 11.21 11.01 -17.22
C ARG A 16 11.10 12.32 -16.45
N LEU A 17 9.88 12.83 -16.26
CA LEU A 17 9.65 14.02 -15.43
C LEU A 17 10.08 13.76 -13.98
N ARG A 18 9.74 12.60 -13.41
CA ARG A 18 10.19 12.21 -12.05
C ARG A 18 11.71 12.12 -11.93
N PHE A 19 12.43 11.73 -12.99
CA PHE A 19 13.89 11.70 -12.97
C PHE A 19 14.51 13.11 -12.94
N ILE A 20 13.92 14.06 -13.66
CA ILE A 20 14.44 15.44 -13.77
C ILE A 20 14.02 16.29 -12.56
N PHE A 21 12.76 16.20 -12.15
CA PHE A 21 12.19 17.00 -11.06
C PHE A 21 12.30 16.32 -9.70
N GLY A 22 12.79 15.08 -9.64
CA GLY A 22 12.82 14.28 -8.42
C GLY A 22 11.45 13.71 -8.05
N PRO A 23 11.39 12.92 -6.97
CA PRO A 23 10.12 12.47 -6.41
C PRO A 23 9.31 13.66 -5.91
N ALA A 24 7.98 13.61 -6.07
CA ALA A 24 7.08 14.67 -5.59
C ALA A 24 7.18 14.93 -4.07
N VAL A 25 7.74 13.98 -3.31
CA VAL A 25 8.03 14.10 -1.89
C VAL A 25 9.45 13.57 -1.65
N SER A 26 10.34 14.43 -1.16
CA SER A 26 11.72 14.12 -0.77
C SER A 26 11.93 14.27 0.75
N SER A 27 10.86 14.12 1.54
CA SER A 27 11.00 14.13 3.00
C SER A 27 11.86 12.95 3.46
N PRO A 28 12.77 13.14 4.42
CA PRO A 28 13.42 12.03 5.11
C PRO A 28 12.37 11.06 5.66
N LEU A 29 12.65 9.76 5.59
CA LEU A 29 11.80 8.72 6.19
C LEU A 29 11.74 8.86 7.73
N ASP A 30 12.76 9.52 8.31
CA ASP A 30 12.96 9.66 9.76
C ASP A 30 12.35 10.95 10.34
N HIS A 31 11.42 11.60 9.64
CA HIS A 31 10.69 12.73 10.21
C HIS A 31 9.76 12.26 11.33
N GLU A 32 9.68 13.03 12.42
CA GLU A 32 8.70 12.74 13.46
C GLU A 32 7.28 12.80 12.89
N MET A 33 6.48 11.78 13.19
CA MET A 33 5.06 11.80 12.83
C MET A 33 4.36 12.95 13.57
N THR A 34 3.54 13.70 12.85
CA THR A 34 2.64 14.68 13.47
C THR A 34 1.68 13.97 14.44
N PRO A 35 1.11 14.68 15.44
CA PRO A 35 0.18 14.09 16.39
C PRO A 35 -1.02 13.39 15.71
N GLU A 36 -1.51 13.95 14.61
CA GLU A 36 -2.62 13.40 13.82
C GLU A 36 -2.21 12.08 13.15
N ASN A 37 -1.02 12.02 12.58
CA ASN A 37 -0.49 10.80 11.96
C ASN A 37 -0.25 9.70 13.00
N LYS A 38 0.20 10.06 14.20
CA LYS A 38 0.34 9.10 15.32
C LYS A 38 -1.01 8.53 15.73
N ALA A 39 -2.03 9.37 15.85
CA ALA A 39 -3.39 8.93 16.17
C ALA A 39 -3.99 8.02 15.08
N LEU A 40 -3.78 8.38 13.81
CA LEU A 40 -4.19 7.56 12.67
C LEU A 40 -3.45 6.21 12.64
N LEU A 41 -2.14 6.20 12.91
CA LEU A 41 -1.38 4.98 12.98
C LEU A 41 -1.89 4.06 14.09
N ALA A 42 -2.16 4.61 15.28
CA ALA A 42 -2.70 3.84 16.40
C ALA A 42 -4.07 3.22 16.07
N SER A 43 -4.95 3.96 15.39
CA SER A 43 -6.27 3.43 14.99
C SER A 43 -6.15 2.34 13.93
N GLN A 44 -5.25 2.49 12.95
CA GLN A 44 -4.99 1.46 11.94
C GLN A 44 -4.34 0.21 12.54
N GLN A 45 -3.42 0.37 13.50
CA GLN A 45 -2.83 -0.76 14.22
C GLN A 45 -3.88 -1.51 15.04
N ALA A 46 -4.80 -0.80 15.70
CA ALA A 46 -5.92 -1.43 16.40
C ALA A 46 -6.83 -2.20 15.42
N ALA A 47 -7.18 -1.60 14.27
CA ALA A 47 -7.97 -2.27 13.24
C ALA A 47 -7.27 -3.53 12.68
N SER A 48 -5.94 -3.50 12.52
CA SER A 48 -5.19 -4.64 12.00
C SER A 48 -5.21 -5.86 12.92
N GLN A 49 -5.41 -5.67 14.22
CA GLN A 49 -5.48 -6.76 15.20
C GLN A 49 -6.74 -7.62 15.05
N ALA A 50 -7.74 -7.13 14.33
CA ALA A 50 -8.94 -7.89 13.99
C ALA A 50 -8.67 -9.01 12.97
N PHE A 51 -7.48 -9.06 12.36
CA PHE A 51 -7.14 -10.03 11.33
C PHE A 51 -6.00 -10.95 11.74
N ILE A 52 -5.98 -12.15 11.18
CA ILE A 52 -4.89 -13.10 11.26
C ILE A 52 -4.49 -13.56 9.87
N THR A 53 -3.23 -13.98 9.74
CA THR A 53 -2.71 -14.54 8.49
C THR A 53 -2.89 -16.06 8.50
N ALA A 54 -3.67 -16.58 7.55
CA ALA A 54 -3.86 -18.02 7.35
C ALA A 54 -3.03 -18.48 6.16
N THR A 55 -2.18 -19.49 6.37
CA THR A 55 -1.40 -20.12 5.31
C THR A 55 -1.98 -21.50 5.02
N ARG A 56 -2.38 -21.74 3.77
CA ARG A 56 -2.96 -23.00 3.34
C ARG A 56 -1.84 -23.98 2.93
N PRO A 57 -2.06 -25.31 2.94
CA PRO A 57 -1.06 -26.29 2.53
C PRO A 57 -0.53 -26.16 1.10
N ASP A 58 -1.22 -25.41 0.23
CA ASP A 58 -0.76 -25.09 -1.13
C ASP A 58 0.26 -23.94 -1.18
N GLY A 59 0.61 -23.37 -0.02
CA GLY A 59 1.56 -22.26 0.11
C GLY A 59 0.94 -20.87 -0.08
N SER A 60 -0.36 -20.77 -0.33
CA SER A 60 -1.06 -19.49 -0.42
C SER A 60 -1.32 -18.90 0.97
N THR A 61 -1.26 -17.56 1.06
CA THR A 61 -1.40 -16.82 2.31
C THR A 61 -2.52 -15.78 2.18
N TYR A 62 -3.47 -15.80 3.10
CA TYR A 62 -4.63 -14.90 3.12
C TYR A 62 -4.76 -14.19 4.46
N LEU A 63 -5.38 -13.01 4.44
CA LEU A 63 -5.89 -12.36 5.64
C LEU A 63 -7.31 -12.82 5.89
N VAL A 64 -7.58 -13.32 7.09
CA VAL A 64 -8.91 -13.73 7.54
C VAL A 64 -9.24 -12.99 8.84
N PRO A 65 -10.53 -12.68 9.10
CA PRO A 65 -10.93 -12.11 10.37
C PRO A 65 -10.57 -13.09 11.50
N ARG A 66 -10.14 -12.55 12.64
CA ARG A 66 -9.84 -13.33 13.84
C ARG A 66 -11.12 -13.89 14.46
N ASP A 67 -12.20 -13.12 14.41
CA ASP A 67 -13.53 -13.56 14.81
C ASP A 67 -14.15 -14.39 13.68
N PRO A 68 -14.49 -15.68 13.91
CA PRO A 68 -15.07 -16.55 12.87
C PRO A 68 -16.46 -16.10 12.39
N ASP A 69 -17.17 -15.29 13.18
CA ASP A 69 -18.50 -14.78 12.84
C ASP A 69 -18.44 -13.41 12.14
N ASP A 70 -17.25 -12.79 12.06
CA ASP A 70 -17.04 -11.51 11.38
C ASP A 70 -17.11 -11.69 9.84
N GLN A 71 -18.09 -11.01 9.24
CA GLN A 71 -18.34 -11.03 7.80
C GLN A 71 -17.77 -9.81 7.07
N SER A 72 -16.95 -8.98 7.71
CA SER A 72 -16.38 -7.75 7.14
C SER A 72 -15.56 -7.97 5.85
N LEU A 73 -15.06 -9.19 5.61
CA LEU A 73 -14.31 -9.57 4.42
C LEU A 73 -15.09 -10.42 3.40
N ARG A 74 -16.37 -10.69 3.64
CA ARG A 74 -17.22 -11.50 2.73
C ARG A 74 -18.02 -10.64 1.76
#